data_AF-U2HB32-F1
#
_entry.id   AF-U2HB32-F1
#
_cell.length_a   1.000
_cell.length_b   1.000
_cell.length_c   1.000
_cell.angle_alpha   90.00
_cell.angle_beta   90.00
_cell.angle_gamma   90.00
#
_symmetry.space_group_name_H-M   'P 1'
#
loop_
_entity.id
_entity.type
_entity.pdbx_description
1 polymer ?
#
loop_
_entity_poly.entity_id
_entity_poly.type
_entity_poly.pdbx_seq_one_letter_code
_entity_poly.pdbx_strand_id
1 'polypeptide(L)'
;MSGPLALALAPNGHLVTANGDAVNAAPQQPSEIVEFTVDGRFVVQMQVDTVPGVAFGLAFGHGSKGQRQFAAVDDNTNTATGRTLRSDDNNTQ
;
A
#
# COMPACT_ATOMS: atom_id res chain seq x y z
N MET A 1 4.52 -17.68 4.95
CA MET A 1 3.48 -16.75 5.43
C MET A 1 4.13 -15.39 5.35
N SER A 2 3.84 -14.64 4.31
CA SER A 2 4.40 -13.31 4.13
C SER A 2 3.72 -12.37 5.12
N GLY A 3 4.47 -11.89 6.11
CA GLY A 3 3.94 -10.98 7.13
C GLY A 3 3.81 -9.56 6.59
N PRO A 4 2.83 -8.77 7.06
CA PRO A 4 2.76 -7.35 6.73
C PRO A 4 3.96 -6.63 7.36
N LEU A 5 4.76 -5.95 6.53
CA LEU A 5 5.92 -5.16 6.98
C LEU A 5 5.53 -3.74 7.38
N ALA A 6 4.41 -3.24 6.86
CA ALA A 6 3.82 -1.96 7.25
C ALA A 6 2.30 -2.06 7.27
N LEU A 7 1.67 -1.26 8.15
CA LEU A 7 0.22 -1.10 8.28
C LEU A 7 -0.10 0.38 8.46
N ALA A 8 -1.05 0.91 7.68
CA ALA A 8 -1.58 2.25 7.87
C ALA A 8 -3.10 2.29 7.78
N LEU A 9 -3.70 3.25 8.49
CA LEU A 9 -5.10 3.60 8.35
C LEU A 9 -5.24 4.56 7.16
N ALA A 10 -5.99 4.14 6.14
CA ALA A 10 -6.30 4.96 4.99
C ALA A 10 -7.36 6.03 5.33
N PRO A 11 -7.40 7.15 4.60
CA PRO A 11 -8.37 8.23 4.85
C PRO A 11 -9.85 7.83 4.74
N ASN A 12 -10.16 6.71 4.10
CA ASN A 12 -11.50 6.12 4.01
C ASN A 12 -11.84 5.22 5.23
N GLY A 13 -10.93 5.06 6.19
CA GLY A 13 -11.11 4.21 7.37
C GLY A 13 -10.71 2.75 7.17
N HIS A 14 -10.16 2.38 6.02
CA HIS A 14 -9.64 1.04 5.74
C HIS A 14 -8.21 0.85 6.25
N LEU A 15 -7.79 -0.40 6.38
CA LEU A 15 -6.44 -0.80 6.71
C LEU A 15 -5.68 -1.12 5.42
N VAL A 16 -4.47 -0.60 5.28
CA VAL A 16 -3.60 -0.88 4.13
C VAL A 16 -2.30 -1.48 4.63
N THR A 17 -1.94 -2.64 4.11
CA THR A 17 -0.70 -3.35 4.45
C THR A 17 0.26 -3.37 3.27
N ALA A 18 1.56 -3.30 3.54
CA ALA A 18 2.58 -3.73 2.59
C ALA A 18 2.99 -5.15 2.97
N ASN A 19 2.81 -6.06 2.03
CA ASN A 19 3.21 -7.44 2.18
C ASN A 19 4.46 -7.67 1.33
N GLY A 20 5.53 -8.05 2.01
CA GLY A 20 6.77 -8.53 1.41
C GLY A 20 7.43 -9.42 2.46
N ASP A 21 7.79 -10.64 2.09
CA ASP A 21 8.56 -11.49 3.00
C ASP A 21 10.04 -11.40 2.61
N ALA A 22 10.76 -10.43 3.16
CA ALA A 22 12.20 -10.28 2.89
C ALA A 22 13.03 -11.45 3.46
N VAL A 23 12.48 -12.23 4.39
CA VAL A 23 13.20 -13.28 5.13
C VAL A 23 12.88 -14.67 4.57
N ASN A 24 11.63 -14.93 4.18
CA ASN A 24 11.15 -16.20 3.65
C ASN A 24 10.23 -15.98 2.42
N ALA A 25 10.72 -15.18 1.49
CA ALA A 25 10.09 -14.90 0.21
C ALA A 25 9.63 -16.19 -0.49
N ALA A 26 8.32 -16.37 -0.64
CA ALA A 26 7.78 -17.36 -1.56
C ALA A 26 8.11 -16.90 -2.99
N PRO A 27 8.81 -17.71 -3.83
CA PRO A 27 9.27 -17.27 -5.15
C PRO A 27 8.15 -16.82 -6.12
N GLN A 28 6.90 -17.19 -5.81
CA GLN A 28 5.72 -16.87 -6.62
C GLN A 28 4.84 -15.78 -6.00
N GLN A 29 5.23 -15.20 -4.87
CA GLN A 29 4.46 -14.13 -4.23
C GLN A 29 5.18 -12.81 -4.43
N PRO A 30 4.71 -11.98 -5.38
CA PRO A 30 5.28 -10.66 -5.59
C PRO A 30 5.02 -9.76 -4.38
N SER A 31 5.78 -8.69 -4.26
CA SER A 31 5.50 -7.67 -3.25
C SER A 31 4.24 -6.89 -3.59
N GLU A 32 3.39 -6.72 -2.61
CA GLU A 32 2.06 -6.17 -2.81
C GLU A 32 1.64 -5.22 -1.70
N ILE A 33 0.77 -4.28 -2.06
CA ILE A 33 0.00 -3.47 -1.12
C ILE A 33 -1.43 -4.00 -1.15
N VAL A 34 -1.98 -4.31 0.02
CA VAL A 34 -3.33 -4.86 0.14
C VAL A 34 -4.17 -3.96 1.04
N GLU A 35 -5.38 -3.67 0.61
CA GLU A 35 -6.37 -2.93 1.37
C GLU A 35 -7.43 -3.88 1.93
N PHE A 36 -7.74 -3.70 3.20
CA PHE A 36 -8.78 -4.39 3.93
C PHE A 36 -9.71 -3.37 4.57
N THR A 37 -10.97 -3.72 4.73
CA THR A 37 -11.83 -3.04 5.69
C THR A 37 -11.27 -3.20 7.12
N VAL A 38 -11.69 -2.35 8.05
CA VAL A 38 -11.20 -2.44 9.45
C VAL A 38 -11.58 -3.75 10.15
N ASP A 39 -12.63 -4.44 9.69
CA ASP A 39 -13.01 -5.79 10.12
C ASP A 39 -12.25 -6.91 9.37
N GLY A 40 -11.27 -6.56 8.53
CA GLY A 40 -10.34 -7.50 7.90
C GLY A 40 -10.82 -8.11 6.59
N ARG A 41 -11.84 -7.55 5.92
CA ARG A 41 -12.29 -8.04 4.61
C ARG A 41 -11.44 -7.45 3.50
N PHE A 42 -10.98 -8.29 2.58
CA PHE A 42 -10.23 -7.86 1.40
C PHE A 42 -11.04 -6.88 0.55
N VAL A 43 -10.38 -5.80 0.10
CA VAL A 43 -10.95 -4.80 -0.81
C VAL A 43 -10.22 -4.83 -2.15
N VAL A 44 -8.90 -4.63 -2.14
CA VAL A 44 -8.07 -4.58 -3.36
C VAL A 44 -6.62 -4.92 -3.05
N GLN A 45 -5.88 -5.34 -4.08
CA GLN A 45 -4.43 -5.50 -4.06
C GLN A 45 -3.78 -4.78 -5.23
N MET A 46 -2.56 -4.30 -5.00
CA MET A 46 -1.70 -3.70 -6.03
C MET A 46 -0.30 -4.28 -5.90
N GLN A 47 0.23 -4.78 -7.02
CA GLN A 47 1.62 -5.23 -7.09
C GLN A 47 2.56 -4.01 -7.09
N VAL A 48 3.58 -4.04 -6.24
CA VAL A 48 4.63 -3.03 -6.17
C VAL A 48 5.80 -3.43 -7.06
N ASP A 49 6.32 -4.64 -6.88
CA ASP A 49 7.38 -5.24 -7.68
C ASP A 49 7.08 -6.73 -7.88
N THR A 50 7.46 -7.24 -9.05
CA THR A 50 7.47 -8.67 -9.36
C THR A 50 8.46 -9.48 -8.52
N VAL A 51 9.52 -8.85 -8.01
CA VAL A 51 10.50 -9.47 -7.13
C VAL A 51 9.85 -9.69 -5.76
N PRO A 52 9.83 -10.93 -5.24
CA PRO A 52 9.33 -11.22 -3.91
C PRO A 52 10.15 -10.55 -2.80
N GLY A 53 9.48 -10.14 -1.72
CA GLY A 53 10.16 -9.71 -0.48
C GLY A 53 10.63 -8.26 -0.45
N VAL A 54 10.26 -7.46 -1.45
CA VAL A 54 10.69 -6.06 -1.63
C VAL A 54 9.51 -5.09 -1.47
N ALA A 55 9.24 -4.64 -0.26
CA ALA A 55 8.33 -3.52 0.05
C ALA A 55 8.40 -3.29 1.55
N PHE A 56 8.90 -2.14 2.00
CA PHE A 56 9.17 -1.93 3.43
C PHE A 56 8.44 -0.72 4.03
N GLY A 57 7.68 0.05 3.24
CA GLY A 57 7.00 1.22 3.76
C GLY A 57 5.85 1.71 2.90
N LEU A 58 4.83 2.19 3.58
CA LEU A 58 3.72 2.93 2.98
C LEU A 58 3.27 4.04 3.91
N ALA A 59 2.79 5.14 3.34
CA ALA A 59 2.28 6.27 4.12
C ALA A 59 1.15 6.99 3.39
N PHE A 60 0.21 7.49 4.20
CA PHE A 60 -0.76 8.50 3.77
C PHE A 60 -0.34 9.86 4.30
N GLY A 61 -0.51 10.89 3.49
CA GLY A 61 -0.18 12.25 3.87
C GLY A 61 -0.87 13.27 2.98
N HIS A 62 -0.44 14.52 3.11
CA HIS A 62 -0.88 15.62 2.26
C HIS A 62 0.32 16.14 1.47
N GLY A 63 0.13 16.34 0.17
CA GLY A 63 1.15 17.02 -0.63
C GLY A 63 1.09 18.53 -0.45
N SER A 64 1.99 19.25 -1.12
CA SER A 64 2.19 20.70 -0.96
C SER A 64 0.98 21.57 -1.27
N LYS A 65 -0.04 21.07 -1.98
CA LYS A 65 -1.29 21.79 -2.28
C LYS A 65 -2.49 21.23 -1.50
N GLY A 66 -2.24 20.47 -0.43
CA GLY A 66 -3.28 19.90 0.45
C GLY A 66 -3.96 18.65 -0.09
N GLN A 67 -3.62 18.18 -1.30
CA GLN A 67 -4.16 16.94 -1.84
C GLN A 67 -3.69 15.73 -1.02
N ARG A 68 -4.60 14.77 -0.78
CA ARG A 68 -4.25 13.48 -0.17
C ARG A 68 -3.28 12.73 -1.08
N GLN A 69 -2.23 12.19 -0.48
CA GLN A 69 -1.20 11.42 -1.17
C GLN A 69 -1.00 10.06 -0.50
N PHE A 70 -0.72 9.09 -1.34
CA PHE A 70 -0.25 7.78 -0.95
C PHE A 70 1.17 7.60 -1.48
N ALA A 71 2.06 7.10 -0.62
CA ALA A 71 3.41 6.76 -1.01
C ALA A 71 3.71 5.30 -0.64
N ALA A 72 4.45 4.64 -1.52
CA ALA A 72 4.97 3.29 -1.30
C ALA A 72 6.47 3.27 -1.59
N VAL A 73 7.23 2.52 -0.78
CA VAL A 73 8.67 2.32 -0.95
C VAL A 73 8.91 0.95 -1.56
N ASP A 74 9.61 0.95 -2.69
CA ASP A 74 10.18 -0.24 -3.31
C ASP A 74 11.66 -0.31 -2.93
N ASP A 75 11.98 -1.27 -2.06
CA ASP A 75 13.33 -1.48 -1.54
C ASP A 75 14.27 -2.11 -2.59
N ASN A 76 13.74 -2.84 -3.58
CA ASN A 76 14.54 -3.47 -4.63
C ASN A 76 15.25 -2.43 -5.49
N THR A 77 14.48 -1.44 -5.93
CA THR A 77 14.97 -0.34 -6.75
C THR A 77 15.49 0.84 -5.91
N ASN A 78 15.33 0.79 -4.58
CA ASN A 78 15.57 1.90 -3.66
C ASN A 78 14.86 3.19 -4.13
N THR A 79 13.58 3.06 -4.49
CA THR A 79 12.74 4.17 -4.95
C THR A 79 11.47 4.31 -4.10
N ALA A 80 10.94 5.53 -4.05
CA ALA A 80 9.65 5.81 -3.45
C ALA A 80 8.71 6.38 -4.52
N THR A 81 7.51 5.81 -4.60
CA THR A 81 6.51 6.21 -5.58
C THR A 81 5.35 6.89 -4.87
N GLY A 82 5.09 8.15 -5.23
CA GLY A 82 3.94 8.92 -4.74
C GLY A 82 2.79 8.96 -5.76
N ARG A 83 1.56 8.88 -5.25
CA ARG A 83 0.32 9.03 -6.03
C ARG A 83 -0.62 9.99 -5.32
N THR A 84 -1.22 10.91 -6.06
CA THR A 84 -2.31 11.75 -5.55
C THR A 84 -3.59 10.93 -5.53
N LEU A 85 -4.25 10.88 -4.39
CA LEU A 85 -5.56 10.23 -4.24
C LEU A 85 -6.65 11.19 -4.70
N ARG A 86 -7.57 10.72 -5.55
CA ARG A 86 -8.78 11.48 -5.85
C ARG A 86 -9.70 11.44 -4.63
N SER A 87 -10.34 12.57 -4.35
CA SER A 87 -11.50 12.54 -3.47
C SER A 87 -12.66 12.02 -4.30
N ASP A 88 -13.28 10.92 -3.85
CA ASP A 88 -14.54 10.46 -4.43
C ASP A 88 -15.68 11.34 -3.88
N ASP A 89 -15.73 12.59 -4.34
CA ASP A 89 -16.87 13.48 -4.09
C ASP A 89 -18.03 13.13 -5.04
N ASN A 90 -18.31 11.84 -5.24
CA ASN A 90 -19.43 11.35 -6.05
C ASN A 90 -20.53 10.83 -5.14
N ASN A 91 -21.18 11.74 -4.42
CA ASN A 91 -22.57 11.52 -4.01
C ASN A 91 -23.29 12.87 -3.89
N THR A 92 -23.75 13.40 -5.01
CA THR A 92 -24.90 14.32 -5.12
C THR A 92 -25.16 14.60 -6.60
N GLN A 93 -26.10 13.87 -7.19
CA GLN A 93 -27.22 14.40 -7.98
C GLN A 93 -28.38 13.41 -7.89
#